data_AF-T1EXC4-F1
#
_entry.id   AF-T1EXC4-F1
#
_cell.length_a   1.000
_cell.length_b   1.000
_cell.length_c   1.000
_cell.angle_alpha   90.00
_cell.angle_beta   90.00
_cell.angle_gamma   90.00
#
_symmetry.space_group_name_H-M   'P 1'
#
loop_
_entity.id
_entity.type
_entity.pdbx_description
1 polymer ?
#
loop_
_entity_poly.entity_id
_entity_poly.type
_entity_poly.pdbx_seq_one_letter_code
_entity_poly.pdbx_strand_id
1 'polypeptide(L)'
;MLVEMNELGPVFTLWSNSEDKLAPALIGVAHSIERSYLGLHELVDTTETTFLNPIHEYLLYIDVIKAVLRRRDALQLEYESAVEEARKKQEDKSKMSEEVKMQLSKKVDVLNDRLSCANADISSDLERWHANKKIDFKQIFGSMAERQIKYYQLNLAAWEDVVPKIKRTLKESEESIKNKDTDTP
;
A
#
# COMPACT_ATOMS: atom_id res chain seq x y z
N MET A 1 9.88 -17.98 -5.24
CA MET A 1 10.93 -16.98 -4.93
C MET A 1 11.34 -16.95 -3.46
N LEU A 2 10.49 -16.54 -2.50
CA LEU A 2 10.89 -16.48 -1.07
C LEU A 2 11.24 -17.86 -0.48
N VAL A 3 10.37 -18.85 -0.74
CA VAL A 3 10.56 -20.25 -0.33
C VAL A 3 11.83 -20.83 -0.95
N GLU A 4 12.03 -20.60 -2.26
CA GLU A 4 13.21 -21.07 -2.98
C GLU A 4 14.52 -20.49 -2.39
N MET A 5 14.55 -19.19 -2.05
CA MET A 5 15.74 -18.58 -1.43
C MET A 5 16.04 -19.15 -0.04
N ASN A 6 15.00 -19.45 0.74
CA ASN A 6 15.15 -20.07 2.07
C ASN A 6 15.76 -21.47 1.99
N GLU A 7 15.44 -22.24 0.94
CA GLU A 7 15.93 -23.61 0.76
C GLU A 7 17.38 -23.67 0.26
N LEU A 8 17.84 -22.65 -0.47
CA LEU A 8 19.18 -22.65 -1.09
C LEU A 8 20.31 -22.54 -0.06
N GLY A 9 20.17 -21.72 0.98
CA GLY A 9 21.20 -21.56 2.02
C GLY A 9 21.64 -22.90 2.62
N PRO A 10 20.72 -23.70 3.20
CA PRO A 10 21.01 -25.03 3.72
C PRO A 10 21.64 -25.99 2.71
N VAL A 11 21.25 -25.93 1.44
CA VAL A 11 21.83 -26.76 0.38
C VAL A 11 23.31 -26.43 0.15
N PHE A 12 23.67 -25.15 0.07
CA PHE A 12 25.07 -24.73 -0.07
C PHE A 12 25.91 -25.10 1.16
N THR A 13 25.34 -25.01 2.36
CA THR A 13 25.99 -25.49 3.59
C THR A 13 26.20 -27.01 3.54
N LEU A 14 25.22 -27.78 3.09
CA LEU A 14 25.35 -29.23 2.96
C LEU A 14 26.45 -29.61 1.95
N TRP A 15 26.49 -28.97 0.78
CA TRP A 15 27.53 -29.20 -0.22
C TRP A 15 28.93 -28.84 0.29
N SER A 16 29.04 -27.82 1.14
CA SER A 16 30.32 -27.45 1.75
C SER A 16 30.93 -28.59 2.58
N ASN A 17 30.12 -29.49 3.13
CA ASN A 17 30.61 -30.64 3.90
C ASN A 17 31.25 -31.72 3.02
N SER A 18 30.99 -31.71 1.71
CA SER A 18 31.54 -32.68 0.75
C SER A 18 32.77 -32.15 0.00
N GLU A 19 33.18 -30.91 0.28
CA GLU A 19 34.19 -30.16 -0.47
C GLU A 19 35.24 -29.58 0.47
N ASP A 20 36.51 -29.99 0.35
CA ASP A 20 37.56 -29.47 1.24
C ASP A 20 37.96 -28.03 0.87
N LYS A 21 38.22 -27.80 -0.43
CA LYS A 21 38.78 -26.52 -0.91
C LYS A 21 37.70 -25.48 -1.14
N LEU A 22 36.53 -25.88 -1.65
CA LEU A 22 35.44 -24.96 -1.99
C LEU A 22 34.54 -24.63 -0.80
N ALA A 23 34.64 -25.38 0.31
CA ALA A 23 33.83 -25.17 1.51
C ALA A 23 33.72 -23.69 1.95
N PRO A 24 34.81 -22.91 2.08
CA PRO A 24 34.71 -21.53 2.52
C PRO A 24 33.90 -20.63 1.59
N ALA A 25 33.94 -20.87 0.28
CA ALA A 25 33.17 -20.14 -0.72
C ALA A 25 31.69 -20.55 -0.67
N LEU A 26 31.40 -21.84 -0.57
CA LEU A 26 30.04 -22.38 -0.45
C LEU A 26 29.33 -21.88 0.81
N ILE A 27 30.01 -21.89 1.96
CA ILE A 27 29.49 -21.31 3.22
C ILE A 27 29.24 -19.80 3.07
N GLY A 28 30.14 -19.10 2.38
CA GLY A 28 29.96 -17.68 2.11
C GLY A 28 28.68 -17.41 1.31
N VAL A 29 28.45 -18.18 0.24
CA VAL A 29 27.24 -18.08 -0.59
C VAL A 29 25.99 -18.41 0.23
N ALA A 30 26.04 -19.45 1.06
CA ALA A 30 24.92 -19.81 1.94
C ALA A 30 24.51 -18.63 2.85
N HIS A 31 25.48 -18.00 3.53
CA HIS A 31 25.21 -16.85 4.39
C HIS A 31 24.70 -15.62 3.62
N SER A 32 25.23 -15.35 2.42
CA SER A 32 24.73 -14.24 1.59
C SER A 32 23.27 -14.47 1.19
N ILE A 33 22.92 -15.70 0.77
CA ILE A 33 21.54 -16.07 0.43
C ILE A 33 20.61 -15.93 1.64
N GLU A 34 21.05 -16.39 2.83
CA GLU A 34 20.27 -16.28 4.07
C GLU A 34 20.01 -14.80 4.43
N ARG A 35 21.02 -13.93 4.33
CA ARG A 35 20.88 -12.49 4.57
C ARG A 35 19.91 -11.85 3.56
N SER A 36 20.01 -12.19 2.29
CA SER A 36 19.09 -11.73 1.24
C SER A 36 17.66 -12.18 1.53
N TYR A 37 17.47 -13.44 1.93
CA TYR A 37 16.17 -14.00 2.29
C TYR A 37 15.54 -13.26 3.47
N LEU A 38 16.26 -13.09 4.58
CA LEU A 38 15.77 -12.40 5.76
C LEU A 38 15.35 -10.96 5.45
N GLY A 39 16.16 -10.24 4.68
CA GLY A 39 15.83 -8.88 4.25
C GLY A 39 14.58 -8.83 3.37
N LEU A 40 14.40 -9.81 2.47
CA LEU A 40 13.23 -9.87 1.60
C LEU A 40 11.97 -10.25 2.40
N HIS A 41 12.09 -11.18 3.34
CA HIS A 41 11.00 -11.58 4.23
C HIS A 41 10.50 -10.38 5.05
N GLU A 42 11.41 -9.62 5.69
CA GLU A 42 11.06 -8.40 6.43
C GLU A 42 10.37 -7.36 5.52
N LEU A 43 10.89 -7.16 4.30
CA LEU A 43 10.30 -6.24 3.34
C LEU A 43 8.86 -6.65 2.95
N VAL A 44 8.62 -7.94 2.71
CA VAL A 44 7.30 -8.47 2.35
C VAL A 44 6.33 -8.33 3.51
N ASP A 45 6.70 -8.76 4.72
CA ASP A 45 5.84 -8.68 5.91
C ASP A 45 5.45 -7.22 6.23
N THR A 46 6.41 -6.31 6.13
CA THR A 46 6.15 -4.89 6.42
C THR A 46 5.35 -4.21 5.32
N THR A 47 5.39 -4.69 4.07
CA THR A 47 4.63 -4.09 2.95
C THR A 47 3.12 -4.16 3.20
N GLU A 48 2.62 -5.25 3.77
CA GLU A 48 1.19 -5.38 4.06
C GLU A 48 0.71 -4.31 5.04
N THR A 49 1.39 -4.18 6.17
CA THR A 49 0.98 -3.27 7.24
C THR A 49 1.24 -1.79 6.92
N THR A 50 2.30 -1.50 6.16
CA THR A 50 2.77 -0.12 5.97
C THR A 50 2.42 0.49 4.62
N PHE A 51 1.96 -0.33 3.67
CA PHE A 51 1.49 0.12 2.36
C PHE A 51 0.06 -0.35 2.07
N LEU A 52 -0.22 -1.66 2.12
CA LEU A 52 -1.55 -2.17 1.72
C LEU A 52 -2.66 -1.71 2.68
N ASN A 53 -2.46 -1.83 3.98
CA ASN A 53 -3.49 -1.44 4.97
C ASN A 53 -3.91 0.04 4.84
N PRO A 54 -2.99 1.03 4.80
CA PRO A 54 -3.38 2.42 4.58
C PRO A 54 -4.14 2.65 3.27
N ILE A 55 -3.76 1.96 2.19
CA ILE A 55 -4.47 2.08 0.90
C ILE A 55 -5.89 1.52 1.00
N HIS A 56 -6.08 0.39 1.70
CA HIS A 56 -7.41 -0.16 1.98
C HIS A 56 -8.28 0.79 2.81
N GLU A 57 -7.71 1.42 3.84
CA GLU A 57 -8.42 2.45 4.63
C GLU A 57 -8.87 3.64 3.75
N TYR A 58 -8.01 4.08 2.83
CA TYR A 58 -8.36 5.12 1.86
C TYR A 58 -9.49 4.71 0.91
N LEU A 59 -9.54 3.45 0.48
CA LEU A 59 -10.65 2.92 -0.32
C LEU A 59 -11.96 2.92 0.47
N LEU A 60 -11.92 2.48 1.73
CA LEU A 60 -13.09 2.51 2.61
C LEU A 60 -13.59 3.95 2.83
N TYR A 61 -12.67 4.90 3.04
CA TYR A 61 -13.02 6.31 3.20
C TYR A 61 -13.70 6.89 1.95
N ILE A 62 -13.20 6.54 0.76
CA ILE A 62 -13.82 6.93 -0.52
C ILE A 62 -15.26 6.40 -0.60
N ASP A 63 -15.51 5.16 -0.16
CA ASP A 63 -16.84 4.57 -0.21
C ASP A 63 -17.81 5.23 0.78
N VAL A 64 -17.32 5.66 1.95
CA VAL A 64 -18.10 6.49 2.88
C VAL A 64 -18.46 7.83 2.23
N ILE A 65 -17.51 8.55 1.63
CA ILE A 65 -17.80 9.81 0.92
C ILE A 65 -18.86 9.60 -0.16
N LYS A 66 -18.74 8.55 -0.98
CA LYS A 66 -19.74 8.24 -2.02
C LYS A 66 -21.12 7.98 -1.42
N ALA A 67 -21.21 7.33 -0.25
CA ALA A 67 -22.48 7.09 0.43
C ALA A 67 -23.10 8.42 0.92
N VAL A 68 -22.29 9.32 1.48
CA VAL A 68 -22.74 10.64 1.94
C VAL A 68 -23.20 11.52 0.76
N LEU A 69 -22.45 11.55 -0.34
CA LEU A 69 -22.85 12.27 -1.56
C LEU A 69 -24.20 11.77 -2.11
N ARG A 70 -24.40 10.45 -2.19
CA ARG A 70 -25.68 9.87 -2.60
C ARG A 70 -26.83 10.28 -1.67
N ARG A 71 -26.59 10.37 -0.36
CA ARG A 71 -27.59 10.84 0.61
C ARG A 71 -27.94 12.31 0.37
N ARG A 72 -26.96 13.16 0.08
CA ARG A 72 -27.19 14.56 -0.29
C ARG A 72 -28.01 14.66 -1.58
N ASP A 73 -27.69 13.85 -2.60
CA ASP A 73 -28.44 13.85 -3.85
C ASP A 73 -29.92 13.48 -3.66
N ALA A 74 -30.20 12.52 -2.77
CA ALA A 74 -31.57 12.19 -2.39
C ALA A 74 -32.28 13.37 -1.70
N LEU A 75 -31.59 14.08 -0.81
CA LEU A 75 -32.14 15.29 -0.16
C LEU A 75 -32.40 16.42 -1.16
N GLN A 76 -31.50 16.62 -2.11
CA GLN A 76 -31.66 17.60 -3.19
C GLN A 76 -32.93 17.30 -4.00
N LEU A 77 -33.14 16.03 -4.38
CA LEU A 77 -34.32 15.60 -5.12
C LEU A 77 -35.62 15.80 -4.30
N GLU A 78 -35.61 15.45 -3.02
CA GLU A 78 -36.75 15.69 -2.12
C GLU A 78 -37.10 17.18 -2.01
N TYR A 79 -36.08 18.03 -1.87
CA TYR A 79 -36.23 19.48 -1.81
C TYR A 79 -36.81 20.05 -3.11
N GLU A 80 -36.23 19.71 -4.26
CA GLU A 80 -36.71 20.16 -5.58
C GLU A 80 -38.15 19.73 -5.85
N SER A 81 -38.49 18.47 -5.49
CA SER A 81 -39.87 17.98 -5.61
C SER A 81 -40.84 18.76 -4.71
N ALA A 82 -40.45 19.12 -3.48
CA ALA A 82 -41.29 19.89 -2.57
C ALA A 82 -41.48 21.33 -3.04
N VAL A 83 -40.42 21.95 -3.59
CA VAL A 83 -40.47 23.29 -4.19
C VAL A 83 -41.41 23.29 -5.40
N GLU A 84 -41.30 22.32 -6.30
CA GLU A 84 -42.16 22.24 -7.48
C GLU A 84 -43.62 21.95 -7.11
N GLU A 85 -43.87 21.12 -6.09
CA GLU A 85 -45.22 20.87 -5.55
C GLU A 85 -45.82 22.17 -4.98
N ALA A 86 -45.05 22.92 -4.19
CA ALA A 86 -45.48 24.19 -3.62
C ALA A 86 -45.78 25.22 -4.73
N ARG A 87 -44.94 25.28 -5.77
CA ARG A 87 -45.10 26.17 -6.92
C ARG A 87 -46.38 25.87 -7.72
N LYS A 88 -46.59 24.61 -8.11
CA LYS A 88 -47.81 24.18 -8.83
C LYS A 88 -49.08 24.52 -8.06
N LYS A 89 -49.11 24.22 -6.76
CA LYS A 89 -50.27 24.51 -5.91
C LYS A 89 -50.51 26.01 -5.69
N GLN A 90 -49.47 26.84 -5.82
CA GLN A 90 -49.59 28.30 -5.76
C GLN A 90 -50.07 28.90 -7.09
N GLU A 91 -49.77 28.28 -8.23
CA GLU A 91 -50.28 28.64 -9.55
C GLU A 91 -51.77 28.27 -9.70
N ASP A 92 -52.21 27.14 -9.13
CA ASP A 92 -53.60 26.64 -9.14
C ASP A 92 -54.63 27.46 -8.28
N LYS A 93 -54.32 28.71 -7.91
CA LYS A 93 -55.07 29.52 -6.91
C LYS A 93 -56.60 29.60 -7.15
N SER A 94 -57.38 28.91 -6.30
CA SER A 94 -58.69 29.39 -5.79
C SER A 94 -59.31 28.61 -4.61
N LYS A 95 -58.83 27.41 -4.21
CA LYS A 95 -59.50 26.59 -3.16
C LYS A 95 -58.62 26.01 -2.05
N MET A 96 -57.34 26.39 -1.97
CA MET A 96 -56.43 25.79 -0.98
C MET A 96 -56.40 26.59 0.32
N SER A 97 -56.74 25.91 1.44
CA SER A 97 -56.68 26.47 2.80
C SER A 97 -55.30 27.06 3.10
N GLU A 98 -55.25 28.15 3.86
CA GLU A 98 -53.99 28.73 4.35
C GLU A 98 -53.14 27.72 5.10
N GLU A 99 -53.77 26.79 5.81
CA GLU A 99 -53.09 25.70 6.53
C GLU A 99 -52.25 24.85 5.59
N VAL A 100 -52.77 24.50 4.41
CA VAL A 100 -52.05 23.67 3.43
C VAL A 100 -50.88 24.44 2.82
N LYS A 101 -51.04 25.74 2.56
CA LYS A 101 -49.93 26.60 2.10
C LYS A 101 -48.82 26.69 3.14
N MET A 102 -49.18 26.88 4.41
CA MET A 102 -48.24 26.93 5.52
C MET A 102 -47.48 25.61 5.67
N GLN A 103 -48.16 24.46 5.52
CA GLN A 103 -47.52 23.14 5.59
C GLN A 103 -46.52 22.91 4.45
N LEU A 104 -46.87 23.28 3.21
CA LEU A 104 -45.97 23.20 2.06
C LEU A 104 -44.73 24.09 2.25
N SER A 105 -44.92 25.34 2.68
CA SER A 105 -43.81 26.25 3.00
C SER A 105 -42.89 25.65 4.05
N LYS A 106 -43.45 25.19 5.17
CA LYS A 106 -42.68 24.59 6.26
C LYS A 106 -41.90 23.34 5.79
N LYS A 107 -42.47 22.51 4.92
CA LYS A 107 -41.79 21.34 4.35
C LYS A 107 -40.59 21.77 3.49
N VAL A 108 -40.74 22.80 2.67
CA VAL A 108 -39.66 23.37 1.85
C VAL A 108 -38.55 23.91 2.75
N ASP A 109 -38.89 24.69 3.78
CA ASP A 109 -37.92 25.27 4.71
C ASP A 109 -37.11 24.18 5.43
N VAL A 110 -37.77 23.16 5.96
CA VAL A 110 -37.10 22.03 6.64
C VAL A 110 -36.18 21.26 5.70
N LEU A 111 -36.58 21.04 4.45
CA LEU A 111 -35.75 20.36 3.47
C LEU A 111 -34.55 21.22 3.05
N ASN A 112 -34.75 22.53 2.90
CA ASN A 112 -33.69 23.48 2.63
C ASN A 112 -32.64 23.51 3.75
N ASP A 113 -33.08 23.56 5.01
CA ASP A 113 -32.18 23.56 6.17
C ASP A 113 -31.36 22.27 6.22
N ARG A 114 -32.02 21.11 6.02
CA ARG A 114 -31.35 19.79 5.98
C ARG A 114 -30.32 19.71 4.85
N LEU A 115 -30.67 20.20 3.66
CA LEU A 115 -29.78 20.24 2.52
C LEU A 115 -28.58 21.16 2.77
N SER A 116 -28.82 22.33 3.37
CA SER A 116 -27.79 23.30 3.73
C SER A 116 -26.77 22.69 4.71
N CYS A 117 -27.24 22.04 5.79
CA CYS A 117 -26.37 21.31 6.72
C CYS A 117 -25.57 20.22 6.02
N ALA A 118 -26.22 19.36 5.22
CA ALA A 118 -25.54 18.28 4.50
C ALA A 118 -24.46 18.81 3.53
N ASN A 119 -24.71 19.94 2.87
CA ASN A 119 -23.73 20.60 1.99
C ASN A 119 -22.54 21.17 2.74
N ALA A 120 -22.79 21.81 3.90
CA ALA A 120 -21.71 22.32 4.75
C ALA A 120 -20.82 21.19 5.27
N ASP A 121 -21.42 20.10 5.75
CA ASP A 121 -20.71 18.92 6.26
C ASP A 121 -19.82 18.28 5.18
N ILE A 122 -20.40 18.03 3.99
CA ILE A 122 -19.64 17.45 2.86
C ILE A 122 -18.50 18.36 2.43
N SER A 123 -18.73 19.67 2.40
CA SER A 123 -17.69 20.63 1.98
C SER A 123 -16.51 20.59 2.95
N SER A 124 -16.80 20.60 4.26
CA SER A 124 -15.76 20.51 5.30
C SER A 124 -15.00 19.18 5.23
N ASP A 125 -15.71 18.06 5.05
CA ASP A 125 -15.09 16.74 4.92
C ASP A 125 -14.20 16.64 3.69
N LEU A 126 -14.63 17.18 2.54
CA LEU A 126 -13.83 17.20 1.31
C LEU A 126 -12.57 18.04 1.45
N GLU A 127 -12.66 19.21 2.07
CA GLU A 127 -11.48 20.06 2.34
C GLU A 127 -10.47 19.32 3.21
N ARG A 128 -10.93 18.70 4.29
CA ARG A 128 -10.08 17.90 5.19
C ARG A 128 -9.44 16.72 4.45
N TRP A 129 -10.21 16.01 3.63
CA TRP A 129 -9.67 14.92 2.82
C TRP A 129 -8.60 15.41 1.84
N HIS A 130 -8.85 16.50 1.14
CA HIS A 130 -7.90 17.06 0.18
C HIS A 130 -6.57 17.46 0.85
N ALA A 131 -6.63 18.05 2.04
CA ALA A 131 -5.45 18.42 2.80
C ALA A 131 -4.63 17.19 3.21
N ASN A 132 -5.28 16.16 3.75
CA ASN A 132 -4.59 14.99 4.31
C ASN A 132 -4.11 14.01 3.24
N LYS A 133 -4.91 13.76 2.20
CA LYS A 133 -4.63 12.76 1.16
C LYS A 133 -3.23 12.91 0.57
N LYS A 134 -2.84 14.14 0.23
CA LYS A 134 -1.54 14.38 -0.40
C LYS A 134 -0.36 14.08 0.54
N ILE A 135 -0.52 14.44 1.81
CA ILE A 135 0.50 14.24 2.85
C ILE A 135 0.66 12.74 3.10
N ASP A 136 -0.45 12.05 3.31
CA ASP A 136 -0.46 10.63 3.66
C ASP A 136 0.09 9.78 2.51
N PHE A 137 -0.33 10.05 1.26
CA PHE A 137 0.21 9.33 0.10
C PHE A 137 1.72 9.57 -0.03
N LYS A 138 2.19 10.80 0.16
CA LYS A 138 3.64 11.08 0.14
C LYS A 138 4.37 10.26 1.21
N GLN A 139 3.80 10.15 2.41
CA GLN A 139 4.39 9.36 3.49
C GLN A 139 4.35 7.85 3.20
N ILE A 140 3.21 7.31 2.77
CA ILE A 140 3.02 5.88 2.44
C ILE A 140 4.01 5.45 1.35
N PHE A 141 4.03 6.16 0.23
CA PHE A 141 4.93 5.83 -0.89
C PHE A 141 6.39 6.14 -0.55
N GLY A 142 6.66 7.21 0.21
CA GLY A 142 7.99 7.54 0.68
C GLY A 142 8.60 6.44 1.55
N SER A 143 7.88 6.02 2.59
CA SER A 143 8.35 4.93 3.46
C SER A 143 8.45 3.59 2.73
N MET A 144 7.57 3.31 1.76
CA MET A 144 7.71 2.12 0.90
C MET A 144 9.02 2.18 0.10
N ALA A 145 9.32 3.31 -0.53
CA ALA A 145 10.55 3.49 -1.30
C ALA A 145 11.80 3.38 -0.41
N GLU A 146 11.78 3.98 0.77
CA GLU A 146 12.89 3.89 1.74
C GLU A 146 13.17 2.44 2.17
N ARG A 147 12.13 1.66 2.47
CA ARG A 147 12.27 0.23 2.80
C ARG A 147 12.82 -0.59 1.64
N GLN A 148 12.33 -0.35 0.43
CA GLN A 148 12.86 -0.99 -0.78
C GLN A 148 14.35 -0.67 -0.97
N ILE A 149 14.73 0.61 -0.88
CA ILE A 149 16.14 1.04 -0.98
C ILE A 149 16.99 0.32 0.06
N LYS A 150 16.55 0.30 1.33
CA LYS A 150 17.26 -0.37 2.42
C LYS A 150 17.47 -1.87 2.14
N TYR A 151 16.43 -2.56 1.65
CA TYR A 151 16.54 -3.97 1.27
C TYR A 151 17.57 -4.19 0.16
N TYR A 152 17.52 -3.41 -0.92
CA TYR A 152 18.47 -3.56 -2.02
C TYR A 152 19.91 -3.25 -1.60
N GLN A 153 20.12 -2.27 -0.72
CA GLN A 153 21.43 -1.98 -0.14
C GLN A 153 21.94 -3.15 0.72
N LEU A 154 21.09 -3.74 1.56
CA LEU A 154 21.43 -4.91 2.36
C LEU A 154 21.81 -6.09 1.47
N ASN A 155 21.01 -6.36 0.44
CA ASN A 155 21.26 -7.44 -0.51
C ASN A 155 22.59 -7.22 -1.24
N LEU A 156 22.84 -6.02 -1.76
CA LEU A 156 24.09 -5.69 -2.42
C LEU A 156 25.29 -5.93 -1.49
N ALA A 157 25.25 -5.39 -0.26
CA ALA A 157 26.32 -5.55 0.70
C ALA A 157 26.58 -7.02 1.09
N ALA A 158 25.54 -7.84 1.18
CA ALA A 158 25.68 -9.28 1.45
C ALA A 158 26.45 -10.01 0.33
N TRP A 159 26.30 -9.59 -0.92
CA TRP A 159 27.01 -10.17 -2.06
C TRP A 159 28.41 -9.57 -2.26
N GLU A 160 28.59 -8.27 -2.01
CA GLU A 160 29.90 -7.62 -2.09
C GLU A 160 30.92 -8.22 -1.10
N ASP A 161 30.46 -8.66 0.07
CA ASP A 161 31.30 -9.32 1.09
C ASP A 161 31.81 -10.70 0.63
N VAL A 162 30.99 -11.47 -0.09
CA VAL A 162 31.33 -12.86 -0.46
C VAL A 162 32.11 -12.98 -1.77
N VAL A 163 31.90 -12.06 -2.73
CA VAL A 163 32.54 -12.13 -4.05
C VAL A 163 34.08 -12.22 -3.98
N PRO A 164 34.79 -11.43 -3.15
CA PRO A 164 36.24 -11.55 -3.01
C PRO A 164 36.66 -12.90 -2.43
N LYS A 165 35.89 -13.45 -1.49
CA LYS A 165 36.14 -14.76 -0.88
C LYS A 165 36.04 -15.87 -1.91
N ILE A 166 34.99 -15.86 -2.74
CA ILE A 166 34.81 -16.81 -3.84
C ILE A 166 35.99 -16.73 -4.81
N LYS A 167 36.37 -15.52 -5.24
CA LYS A 167 37.50 -15.33 -6.16
C LYS A 167 38.82 -15.86 -5.59
N ARG A 168 39.06 -15.67 -4.29
CA ARG A 168 40.27 -16.19 -3.61
C ARG A 168 40.25 -17.72 -3.55
N THR A 169 39.16 -18.29 -3.05
CA THR A 169 39.00 -19.75 -2.93
C THR A 169 39.12 -20.46 -4.27
N LEU A 170 38.58 -19.87 -5.36
CA LEU A 170 38.74 -20.42 -6.70
C LEU A 170 40.20 -20.44 -7.15
N LYS A 171 40.94 -19.33 -6.99
CA LYS A 171 42.37 -19.28 -7.33
C LYS A 171 43.20 -20.30 -6.55
N GLU A 172 42.98 -20.40 -5.25
CA GLU A 172 43.66 -21.38 -4.38
C GLU A 172 43.35 -22.82 -4.82
N SER A 173 42.12 -23.09 -5.25
CA SER A 173 41.72 -24.40 -5.78
C SER A 173 42.41 -24.73 -7.11
N GLU A 174 42.51 -23.77 -8.03
CA GLU A 174 43.15 -23.92 -9.35
C GLU A 174 44.67 -24.12 -9.21
N GLU A 175 45.34 -23.35 -8.36
CA GLU A 175 46.78 -23.49 -8.08
C GLU A 175 47.08 -24.87 -7.48
N SER A 176 46.22 -25.35 -6.59
CA SER A 176 46.35 -26.69 -5.99
C SER A 176 46.08 -27.83 -6.97
N ILE A 177 45.38 -27.59 -8.08
CA ILE A 177 45.19 -28.57 -9.16
C ILE A 177 46.44 -28.59 -10.04
N LYS A 178 46.91 -27.41 -10.48
CA LYS A 178 48.13 -27.28 -11.30
C LYS A 178 49.36 -27.90 -10.65
N ASN A 179 49.51 -27.73 -9.33
CA ASN A 179 50.65 -28.32 -8.60
C ASN A 179 50.59 -29.86 -8.51
N LYS A 180 49.40 -30.48 -8.56
CA LYS A 180 49.27 -31.95 -8.62
C LYS A 180 49.66 -32.51 -10.00
N ASP A 181 49.41 -31.76 -11.07
CA ASP A 181 49.74 -32.18 -12.43
C ASP A 181 51.24 -32.07 -12.74
N THR A 182 51.98 -31.21 -12.03
CA THR A 182 53.44 -31.06 -12.18
C THR A 182 54.28 -32.06 -11.38
N ASP A 183 53.70 -32.69 -10.36
CA ASP A 183 54.39 -33.66 -9.47
C ASP A 183 54.15 -35.13 -9.88
N THR A 184 53.53 -35.38 -11.03
CA THR A 184 53.35 -36.74 -11.58
C THR A 184 54.47 -37.03 -12.59
N PRO A 185 55.32 -38.08 -12.40
CA PRO A 185 56.42 -38.42 -13.30
C PRO A 185 55.98 -38.87 -14.71
#